data_AF-A0A6N6RN48-F1
#
_entry.id   AF-A0A6N6RN48-F1
#
_cell.length_a   1.000
_cell.length_b   1.000
_cell.length_c   1.000
_cell.angle_alpha   90.00
_cell.angle_beta   90.00
_cell.angle_gamma   90.00
#
_symmetry.space_group_name_H-M   'P 1'
#
loop_
_entity.id
_entity.type
_entity.pdbx_description
1 polymer ?
#
loop_
_entity_poly.entity_id
_entity_poly.type
_entity_poly.pdbx_seq_one_letter_code
_entity_poly.pdbx_strand_id
1 'polypeptide(L)'
;EPALKKGSWSPLLSRGRDVIGSVLRTKDNTKPVFVSPGHKLDTESARDIALECARGYRIPEPTRRADIYVAGLKKEVSVLA
;
A
#
# COMPACT_ATOMS: atom_id res chain seq x y z
N GLU A 1 6.60 10.29 10.06
CA GLU A 1 6.60 8.83 9.77
C GLU A 1 5.87 8.13 10.91
N PRO A 2 5.05 7.07 10.67
CA PRO A 2 4.34 6.36 11.74
C PRO A 2 5.28 5.54 12.64
N ALA A 3 4.78 5.11 13.80
CA ALA A 3 5.49 4.19 14.69
C ALA A 3 5.80 2.83 14.00
N LEU A 4 6.70 2.05 14.62
CA LEU A 4 7.25 0.83 14.03
C LEU A 4 6.28 -0.37 14.00
N LYS A 5 5.20 -0.31 14.79
CA LYS A 5 4.24 -1.41 14.92
C LYS A 5 3.23 -1.42 13.78
N LYS A 6 2.87 -2.60 13.27
CA LYS A 6 1.79 -2.83 12.32
C LYS A 6 0.52 -2.13 12.78
N GLY A 7 -0.16 -1.47 11.84
CA GLY A 7 -1.35 -0.67 12.09
C GLY A 7 -1.05 0.78 12.48
N SER A 8 0.19 1.11 12.88
CA SER A 8 0.58 2.50 13.12
C SER A 8 0.47 3.31 11.83
N TRP A 9 -0.07 4.52 11.92
CA TRP A 9 -0.17 5.41 10.78
C TRP A 9 0.04 6.88 11.19
N SER A 10 0.35 7.72 10.21
CA SER A 10 0.38 9.18 10.35
C SER A 10 -0.32 9.82 9.14
N PRO A 11 -0.93 11.00 9.27
CA PRO A 11 -1.62 11.64 8.15
C PRO A 11 -0.64 11.93 7.00
N LEU A 12 -1.09 11.68 5.77
CA LEU A 12 -0.42 12.15 4.57
C LEU A 12 -1.01 13.52 4.20
N LEU A 13 -0.18 14.56 4.23
CA LEU A 13 -0.61 15.93 4.01
C LEU A 13 -0.27 16.40 2.58
N SER A 14 -1.19 17.14 1.98
CA SER A 14 -0.93 17.91 0.76
C SER A 14 0.00 19.09 1.05
N ARG A 15 0.47 19.78 0.00
CA ARG A 15 1.21 21.05 0.16
C ARG A 15 0.38 22.13 0.87
N GLY A 16 -0.94 22.10 0.73
CA GLY A 16 -1.89 23.00 1.39
C GLY A 16 -2.25 22.60 2.82
N ARG A 17 -1.68 21.49 3.34
CA ARG A 17 -1.94 20.88 4.66
C ARG A 17 -3.27 20.11 4.79
N ASP A 18 -3.96 19.84 3.69
CA ASP A 18 -5.12 18.95 3.69
C ASP A 18 -4.69 17.49 3.86
N VAL A 19 -5.48 16.69 4.59
CA VAL A 19 -5.24 15.24 4.71
C VAL A 19 -5.72 14.55 3.43
N ILE A 20 -4.77 13.97 2.68
CA ILE A 20 -5.03 13.29 1.40
C ILE A 20 -4.84 11.77 1.49
N GLY A 21 -4.55 11.24 2.69
CA GLY A 21 -4.34 9.82 2.90
C GLY A 21 -3.61 9.52 4.21
N SER A 22 -3.01 8.34 4.26
CA SER A 22 -2.29 7.80 5.41
C SER A 22 -0.92 7.25 5.00
N VAL A 23 0.10 7.52 5.81
CA VAL A 23 1.36 6.78 5.79
C VAL A 23 1.20 5.61 6.76
N LEU A 24 1.03 4.39 6.25
CA LEU A 24 0.60 3.22 7.01
C LEU A 24 1.73 2.19 7.17
N ARG A 25 1.93 1.71 8.40
CA ARG A 25 2.80 0.57 8.72
C ARG A 25 2.01 -0.73 8.55
N THR A 26 2.18 -1.40 7.43
CA THR A 26 1.51 -2.69 7.13
C THR A 26 2.22 -3.91 7.74
N LYS A 27 3.53 -3.79 8.02
CA LYS A 27 4.36 -4.82 8.66
C LYS A 27 5.37 -4.18 9.63
N ASP A 28 5.53 -4.82 10.80
CA ASP A 28 6.46 -4.39 11.85
C ASP A 28 7.86 -4.13 11.30
N ASN A 29 8.49 -3.03 11.72
CA ASN A 29 9.89 -2.70 11.43
C ASN A 29 10.25 -2.65 9.93
N THR A 30 9.28 -2.46 9.03
CA THR A 30 9.52 -2.27 7.58
C THR A 30 9.04 -0.91 7.12
N LYS A 31 9.60 -0.38 6.02
CA LYS A 31 9.16 0.91 5.45
C LYS A 31 7.63 0.97 5.31
N PRO A 32 6.98 2.10 5.62
CA PRO A 32 5.53 2.19 5.49
C PRO A 32 5.13 2.22 4.01
N VAL A 33 3.82 2.16 3.77
CA VAL A 33 3.19 2.40 2.47
C VAL A 33 2.36 3.67 2.55
N PHE A 34 2.17 4.32 1.41
CA PHE A 34 1.32 5.49 1.29
C PHE A 34 -0.04 5.03 0.73
N VAL A 35 -1.10 5.33 1.46
CA VAL A 35 -2.47 4.92 1.12
C VAL A 35 -3.30 6.18 0.97
N SER A 36 -3.91 6.37 -0.19
CA SER A 36 -4.86 7.45 -0.46
C SER A 36 -6.18 6.85 -0.94
N PRO A 37 -7.32 7.48 -0.65
CA PRO A 37 -8.60 7.06 -1.19
C PRO A 37 -8.61 7.18 -2.72
N GLY A 38 -9.37 6.29 -3.35
CA GLY A 38 -9.76 6.39 -4.76
C GLY A 38 -11.11 7.08 -4.92
N HIS A 39 -11.98 6.52 -5.76
CA HIS A 39 -13.36 6.99 -5.93
C HIS A 39 -14.32 6.29 -4.96
N LYS A 40 -15.29 7.04 -4.39
CA LYS A 40 -16.34 6.53 -3.47
C LYS A 40 -15.79 5.84 -2.20
N LEU A 41 -14.66 6.34 -1.68
CA LEU A 41 -14.02 5.83 -0.48
C LEU A 41 -13.43 7.00 0.30
N ASP A 42 -13.56 7.00 1.62
CA ASP A 42 -12.86 7.96 2.47
C ASP A 42 -11.43 7.49 2.82
N THR A 43 -10.65 8.38 3.43
CA THR A 43 -9.25 8.16 3.77
C THR A 43 -9.05 7.07 4.83
N GLU A 44 -10.00 6.91 5.75
CA GLU A 44 -9.96 5.94 6.84
C GLU A 44 -10.26 4.53 6.32
N SER A 45 -11.34 4.37 5.58
CA SER A 45 -11.74 3.13 4.93
C SER A 45 -10.64 2.63 3.98
N ALA A 46 -10.00 3.53 3.23
CA ALA A 46 -8.87 3.18 2.37
C ALA A 46 -7.68 2.61 3.17
N ARG A 47 -7.34 3.23 4.30
CA ARG A 47 -6.27 2.76 5.21
C ARG A 47 -6.59 1.38 5.76
N ASP A 48 -7.82 1.16 6.21
CA ASP A 48 -8.22 -0.07 6.88
C ASP A 48 -8.24 -1.24 5.90
N ILE A 49 -8.81 -1.05 4.70
CA ILE A 49 -8.76 -2.03 3.61
C ILE A 49 -7.32 -2.39 3.26
N ALA A 50 -6.41 -1.40 3.16
CA ALA A 50 -5.01 -1.65 2.85
C ALA A 50 -4.31 -2.47 3.96
N LEU A 51 -4.62 -2.21 5.23
CA LEU A 51 -4.07 -2.94 6.37
C LEU A 51 -4.55 -4.39 6.41
N GLU A 52 -5.84 -4.63 6.16
CA GLU A 52 -6.43 -5.97 6.07
C GLU A 52 -5.85 -6.77 4.90
N CYS A 53 -5.69 -6.11 3.75
CA CYS A 53 -5.08 -6.71 2.56
C CYS A 53 -3.59 -7.02 2.72
N ALA A 54 -2.88 -6.43 3.69
CA ALA A 54 -1.43 -6.63 3.87
C ALA A 54 -1.04 -8.10 4.14
N ARG A 55 -1.87 -8.85 4.89
CA ARG A 55 -1.69 -10.30 5.15
C ARG A 55 -0.26 -10.73 5.52
N GLY A 56 0.44 -9.94 6.35
CA GLY A 56 1.80 -10.22 6.83
C GLY A 56 2.94 -9.76 5.92
N TYR A 57 2.63 -9.14 4.78
CA TYR A 57 3.58 -8.50 3.88
C TYR A 57 3.56 -6.98 4.01
N ARG A 58 4.59 -6.32 3.48
CA ARG A 58 4.63 -4.85 3.37
C ARG A 58 3.64 -4.34 2.31
N ILE A 59 3.59 -4.99 1.16
CA ILE A 59 2.71 -4.61 0.04
C ILE A 59 1.40 -5.39 0.16
N PRO A 60 0.22 -4.72 0.07
CA PRO A 60 -1.08 -5.39 0.07
C PRO A 60 -1.14 -6.55 -0.94
N GLU A 61 -1.81 -7.62 -0.54
CA GLU A 61 -1.90 -8.86 -1.31
C GLU A 61 -2.37 -8.66 -2.75
N PRO A 62 -3.39 -7.83 -3.05
CA PRO A 62 -3.85 -7.64 -4.43
C PRO A 62 -2.77 -7.06 -5.35
N THR A 63 -2.09 -5.98 -4.93
CA THR A 63 -1.04 -5.34 -5.73
C THR A 63 0.23 -6.18 -5.79
N ARG A 64 0.55 -6.90 -4.70
CA ARG A 64 1.66 -7.85 -4.67
C ARG A 64 1.44 -9.01 -5.66
N ARG A 65 0.23 -9.54 -5.76
CA ARG A 65 -0.10 -10.61 -6.72
C ARG A 65 -0.06 -10.10 -8.16
N ALA A 66 -0.59 -8.90 -8.41
CA ALA A 66 -0.51 -8.27 -9.73
C ALA A 66 0.95 -8.08 -10.18
N ASP A 67 1.83 -7.61 -9.29
CA ASP A 67 3.26 -7.43 -9.56
C ASP A 67 3.97 -8.77 -9.87
N ILE A 68 3.70 -9.81 -9.07
CA ILE A 68 4.23 -11.16 -9.33
C ILE A 68 3.76 -11.69 -10.70
N TYR A 69 2.48 -11.48 -11.03
CA TYR A 69 1.91 -11.96 -12.29
C TYR A 69 2.54 -11.28 -13.51
N VAL A 70 2.64 -9.95 -13.52
CA VAL A 70 3.25 -9.23 -14.64
C VAL A 70 4.75 -9.50 -14.75
N ALA A 71 5.44 -9.77 -13.64
CA ALA A 71 6.84 -10.19 -13.67
C ALA A 71 7.03 -11.57 -14.33
N GLY A 72 6.07 -12.49 -14.17
CA GLY A 72 6.04 -13.76 -14.90
C GLY A 72 5.86 -13.55 -16.41
N LEU A 73 4.83 -12.78 -16.79
CA LEU A 73 4.55 -12.48 -18.20
C LEU A 73 5.72 -11.79 -18.91
N LYS A 74 6.41 -10.86 -18.25
CA LYS A 74 7.59 -10.19 -18.81
C LYS A 74 8.69 -11.18 -19.18
N LYS A 75 8.90 -12.23 -18.37
CA LYS A 75 9.88 -13.28 -18.65
C LYS A 75 9.46 -14.11 -19.85
N GLU A 76 8.20 -14.53 -19.92
CA GLU A 76 7.66 -15.28 -21.06
C GLU A 76 7.78 -14.50 -22.37
N VAL A 77 7.38 -13.22 -22.36
CA VAL A 77 7.50 -12.35 -23.53
C VAL A 77 8.96 -12.17 -23.95
N SER A 78 9.89 -12.01 -23.00
CA SER A 78 11.32 -11.87 -23.30
C SER A 78 11.98 -13.15 -23.84
N VAL A 79 11.38 -14.32 -23.62
CA VAL A 79 11.89 -15.61 -24.12
C VAL A 79 11.34 -15.90 -25.53
N LEU A 80 10.17 -15.37 -25.86
CA LEU A 80 9.52 -15.53 -27.17
C LEU A 80 9.94 -14.47 -28.20
N ALA A 81 10.51 -13.35 -27.76
CA ALA A 81 11.07 -12.28 -28.60
C ALA A 81 12.55 -12.54 -28.92
#